data_AF-A0AAJ7X9M1-F1
#
_entry.id   AF-A0AAJ7X9M1-F1
#
_cell.length_a   1.000
_cell.length_b   1.000
_cell.length_c   1.000
_cell.angle_alpha   90.00
_cell.angle_beta   90.00
_cell.angle_gamma   90.00
#
_symmetry.space_group_name_H-M   'P 1'
#
loop_
_entity.id
_entity.type
_entity.pdbx_description
1 polymer ?
#
loop_
_entity_poly.entity_id
_entity_poly.type
_entity_poly.pdbx_seq_one_letter_code
_entity_poly.pdbx_strand_id
1 'polypeptide(L)'
;MPIVDSGSVGALSASEKAAVAGSWKAVYANYEAAGKAVLIKFFTSNPGVQDFFPKFKGLDSADKLSKSPAVRWHAERIINAVNDSVVALDDPEKQSLKLKALSQKHAYEFHVDSQYFKVLSATILEQVDDANGGLSAEGKSGWEKLLSSICIHLKSAY
;
A
#
# COMPACT_ATOMS: atom_id res chain seq x y z
N MET A 1 -11.51 10.73 5.95
CA MET A 1 -10.35 11.53 6.38
C MET A 1 -9.22 11.23 5.41
N PRO A 2 -8.55 12.23 4.82
CA PRO A 2 -7.43 11.93 3.92
C PRO A 2 -6.37 11.10 4.62
N ILE A 3 -5.67 10.23 3.89
CA ILE A 3 -4.59 9.40 4.43
C ILE A 3 -3.53 10.31 5.09
N VAL A 4 -3.12 9.96 6.31
CA VAL A 4 -2.06 10.64 7.08
C VAL A 4 -0.90 9.68 7.37
N ASP A 5 0.28 10.22 7.60
CA ASP A 5 1.51 9.46 7.81
C ASP A 5 2.20 9.85 9.13
N SER A 6 1.53 10.61 9.98
CA SER A 6 2.02 11.03 11.30
C SER A 6 0.86 11.15 12.29
N GLY A 7 1.19 11.18 13.58
CA GLY A 7 0.21 11.19 14.66
C GLY A 7 -0.41 9.81 14.91
N SER A 8 -1.70 9.78 15.25
CA SER A 8 -2.45 8.56 15.55
C SER A 8 -3.77 8.56 14.80
N VAL A 9 -4.20 7.38 14.35
CA VAL A 9 -5.54 7.18 13.79
C VAL A 9 -6.43 6.42 14.77
N GLY A 10 -7.71 6.76 14.79
CA GLY A 10 -8.69 6.03 15.59
C GLY A 10 -8.83 4.58 15.13
N ALA A 11 -9.18 3.69 16.06
CA ALA A 11 -9.46 2.29 15.74
C ALA A 11 -10.57 2.16 14.69
N LEU A 12 -10.46 1.13 13.84
CA LEU A 12 -11.52 0.79 12.91
C LEU A 12 -12.70 0.18 13.68
N SER A 13 -13.91 0.63 13.37
CA SER A 13 -15.14 0.02 13.88
C SER A 13 -15.36 -1.38 13.29
N ALA A 14 -16.26 -2.16 13.87
CA ALA A 14 -16.62 -3.46 13.31
C ALA A 14 -17.16 -3.36 11.86
N SER A 15 -17.93 -2.32 11.55
CA SER A 15 -18.46 -2.08 10.19
C SER A 15 -17.35 -1.68 9.21
N GLU A 16 -16.41 -0.83 9.62
CA GLU A 16 -15.25 -0.46 8.80
C GLU A 16 -14.36 -1.67 8.52
N LYS A 17 -14.08 -2.50 9.54
CA LYS A 17 -13.32 -3.75 9.37
C LYS A 17 -13.99 -4.70 8.38
N ALA A 18 -15.29 -4.90 8.52
CA ALA A 18 -16.06 -5.75 7.61
C ALA A 18 -16.06 -5.21 6.16
N ALA A 19 -16.20 -3.89 5.99
CA ALA A 19 -16.16 -3.25 4.68
C ALA A 19 -14.77 -3.35 4.02
N VAL A 20 -13.70 -3.14 4.78
CA VAL A 20 -12.31 -3.31 4.31
C VAL A 20 -12.07 -4.77 3.90
N ALA A 21 -12.38 -5.73 4.78
CA ALA A 21 -12.19 -7.14 4.48
C ALA A 21 -13.04 -7.61 3.29
N GLY A 22 -14.28 -7.10 3.16
CA GLY A 22 -15.18 -7.41 2.04
C GLY A 22 -14.64 -6.91 0.71
N SER A 23 -14.30 -5.62 0.64
CA SER A 23 -13.79 -4.98 -0.58
C SER A 23 -12.39 -5.48 -0.98
N TRP A 24 -11.58 -5.92 -0.03
CA TRP A 24 -10.25 -6.48 -0.31
C TRP A 24 -10.29 -7.84 -1.01
N LYS A 25 -11.30 -8.68 -0.73
CA LYS A 25 -11.39 -10.05 -1.28
C LYS A 25 -11.29 -10.07 -2.80
N ALA A 26 -12.03 -9.19 -3.48
CA ALA A 26 -12.03 -9.13 -4.95
C ALA A 26 -10.66 -8.68 -5.50
N VAL A 27 -10.03 -7.70 -4.85
CA VAL A 27 -8.71 -7.18 -5.24
C VAL A 27 -7.63 -8.27 -5.06
N TYR A 28 -7.63 -8.95 -3.91
CA TYR A 28 -6.62 -9.93 -3.58
C TYR A 28 -6.78 -11.26 -4.33
N ALA A 29 -8.01 -11.62 -4.75
CA ALA A 29 -8.24 -12.77 -5.62
C ALA A 29 -7.43 -12.69 -6.93
N ASN A 30 -7.06 -11.48 -7.37
CA ASN A 30 -6.17 -11.25 -8.51
C ASN A 30 -4.98 -10.36 -8.12
N TYR A 31 -4.33 -10.68 -6.99
CA TYR A 31 -3.29 -9.83 -6.38
C TYR A 31 -2.13 -9.51 -7.31
N GLU A 32 -1.74 -10.42 -8.21
CA GLU A 32 -0.65 -10.19 -9.16
C GLU A 32 -0.99 -9.06 -10.13
N ALA A 33 -2.22 -9.05 -10.66
CA ALA A 33 -2.69 -8.00 -11.55
C ALA A 33 -2.90 -6.69 -10.78
N ALA A 34 -3.54 -6.77 -9.60
CA ALA A 34 -3.80 -5.60 -8.76
C ALA A 34 -2.50 -4.91 -8.31
N GLY A 35 -1.54 -5.66 -7.79
CA GLY A 35 -0.24 -5.11 -7.35
C GLY A 35 0.54 -4.47 -8.50
N LYS A 36 0.52 -5.10 -9.70
CA LYS A 36 1.13 -4.51 -10.89
C LYS A 36 0.45 -3.20 -11.30
N ALA A 37 -0.89 -3.16 -11.30
CA ALA A 37 -1.65 -1.96 -11.62
C ALA A 37 -1.31 -0.80 -10.67
N VAL A 38 -1.25 -1.07 -9.35
CA VAL A 38 -0.82 -0.10 -8.34
C VAL A 38 0.57 0.44 -8.65
N LEU A 39 1.58 -0.43 -8.85
CA LEU A 39 2.95 0.03 -9.08
C LEU A 39 3.11 0.79 -10.39
N ILE A 40 2.48 0.33 -11.47
CA ILE A 40 2.52 1.04 -12.76
C ILE A 40 1.94 2.44 -12.59
N LYS A 41 0.74 2.55 -12.02
CA LYS A 41 0.07 3.83 -11.79
C LYS A 41 0.91 4.75 -10.89
N PHE A 42 1.51 4.19 -9.84
CA PHE A 42 2.37 4.91 -8.93
C PHE A 42 3.60 5.51 -9.64
N PHE A 43 4.34 4.71 -10.42
CA PHE A 43 5.53 5.19 -11.12
C PHE A 43 5.21 6.15 -12.28
N THR A 44 4.11 5.93 -13.01
CA THR A 44 3.72 6.84 -14.10
C THR A 44 3.21 8.19 -13.58
N SER A 45 2.63 8.21 -12.38
CA SER A 45 2.09 9.45 -11.78
C SER A 45 3.14 10.22 -10.96
N ASN A 46 4.27 9.60 -10.63
CA ASN A 46 5.31 10.20 -9.80
C ASN A 46 6.70 10.04 -10.46
N PRO A 47 7.01 10.87 -11.48
CA PRO A 47 8.34 10.89 -12.09
C PRO A 47 9.42 11.15 -11.03
N GLY A 48 10.53 10.41 -11.09
CA GLY A 48 11.63 10.49 -10.12
C GLY A 48 11.57 9.45 -9.00
N VAL A 49 10.40 8.87 -8.70
CA VAL A 49 10.33 7.81 -7.66
C VAL A 49 11.05 6.54 -8.09
N GLN A 50 11.14 6.28 -9.39
CA GLN A 50 11.89 5.15 -9.93
C GLN A 50 13.38 5.18 -9.54
N ASP A 51 13.95 6.34 -9.19
CA ASP A 51 15.36 6.46 -8.80
C ASP A 51 15.67 5.71 -7.50
N PHE A 52 14.69 5.55 -6.61
CA PHE A 52 14.79 4.73 -5.39
C PHE A 52 14.68 3.23 -5.66
N PHE A 53 14.41 2.83 -6.90
CA PHE A 53 14.30 1.44 -7.31
C PHE A 53 15.37 1.11 -8.36
N PRO A 54 16.62 0.79 -7.95
CA PRO A 54 17.70 0.47 -8.87
C PRO A 54 17.34 -0.63 -9.88
N LYS A 55 16.48 -1.58 -9.47
CA LYS A 55 15.98 -2.67 -10.32
C LYS A 55 15.00 -2.20 -11.42
N PHE A 56 14.48 -0.98 -11.35
CA PHE A 56 13.50 -0.42 -12.30
C PHE A 56 14.12 0.66 -13.20
N LYS A 57 15.41 0.95 -13.06
CA LYS A 57 16.11 1.92 -13.91
C LYS A 57 15.96 1.56 -15.40
N GLY A 58 15.57 2.54 -16.21
CA GLY A 58 15.36 2.36 -17.66
C GLY A 58 14.00 1.78 -18.06
N LEU A 59 13.11 1.51 -17.09
CA LEU A 59 11.71 1.17 -17.35
C LEU A 59 10.88 2.45 -17.51
N ASP A 60 11.16 3.17 -18.59
CA ASP A 60 10.64 4.51 -18.93
C ASP A 60 9.19 4.52 -19.47
N SER A 61 8.53 3.36 -19.57
CA SER A 61 7.17 3.25 -20.08
C SER A 61 6.34 2.24 -19.28
N ALA A 62 5.03 2.46 -19.25
CA ALA A 62 4.09 1.52 -18.62
C ALA A 62 4.20 0.11 -19.20
N ASP A 63 4.45 -0.02 -20.52
CA ASP A 63 4.64 -1.31 -21.18
C ASP A 63 5.89 -2.04 -20.64
N LYS A 64 7.04 -1.35 -20.54
CA LYS A 64 8.28 -1.91 -19.98
C LYS A 64 8.11 -2.29 -18.50
N LEU A 65 7.46 -1.44 -17.70
CA LEU A 65 7.15 -1.74 -16.30
C LEU A 65 6.29 -3.00 -16.18
N SER A 66 5.26 -3.12 -17.01
CA SER A 66 4.31 -4.25 -16.98
C SER A 66 4.94 -5.61 -17.30
N LYS A 67 5.98 -5.62 -18.14
CA LYS A 67 6.69 -6.82 -18.58
C LYS A 67 7.88 -7.19 -17.69
N SER A 68 8.25 -6.33 -16.73
CA SER A 68 9.42 -6.54 -15.88
C SER A 68 9.16 -7.57 -14.77
N PRO A 69 9.93 -8.67 -14.70
CA PRO A 69 9.85 -9.62 -13.59
C PRO A 69 10.17 -8.98 -12.23
N ALA A 70 11.06 -7.97 -12.22
CA ALA A 70 11.40 -7.25 -10.99
C ALA A 70 10.22 -6.43 -10.47
N VAL A 71 9.47 -5.76 -11.37
CA VAL A 71 8.26 -5.02 -11.00
C VAL A 71 7.19 -5.97 -10.49
N ARG A 72 6.97 -7.10 -11.17
CA ARG A 72 6.07 -8.15 -10.70
C ARG A 72 6.43 -8.62 -9.29
N TRP A 73 7.68 -9.00 -9.05
CA TRP A 73 8.14 -9.47 -7.74
C TRP A 73 7.91 -8.42 -6.63
N HIS A 74 8.15 -7.14 -6.93
CA HIS A 74 7.96 -6.08 -5.95
C HIS A 74 6.48 -5.76 -5.71
N ALA A 75 5.66 -5.75 -6.77
CA ALA A 75 4.21 -5.61 -6.67
C ALA A 75 3.59 -6.67 -5.76
N GLU A 76 4.02 -7.93 -5.92
CA GLU A 76 3.58 -9.03 -5.07
C GLU A 76 3.98 -8.81 -3.61
N ARG A 77 5.16 -8.25 -3.33
CA ARG A 77 5.59 -7.95 -1.94
C ARG A 77 4.73 -6.88 -1.29
N ILE A 78 4.42 -5.80 -2.02
CA ILE A 78 3.58 -4.70 -1.51
C ILE A 78 2.16 -5.19 -1.24
N ILE A 79 1.51 -5.83 -2.21
CA ILE A 79 0.12 -6.25 -2.07
C ILE A 79 -0.05 -7.30 -0.97
N ASN A 80 0.96 -8.17 -0.76
CA ASN A 80 0.97 -9.12 0.35
C ASN A 80 1.17 -8.45 1.71
N ALA A 81 1.95 -7.36 1.81
CA ALA A 81 2.09 -6.61 3.05
C ALA A 81 0.78 -5.88 3.43
N VAL A 82 0.04 -5.37 2.43
CA VAL A 82 -1.31 -4.84 2.63
C VAL A 82 -2.26 -5.94 3.06
N ASN A 83 -2.21 -7.11 2.41
CA ASN A 83 -3.03 -8.26 2.79
C ASN A 83 -2.77 -8.71 4.24
N ASP A 84 -1.51 -8.80 4.65
CA ASP A 84 -1.13 -9.10 6.03
C ASP A 84 -1.75 -8.10 7.02
N SER A 85 -1.84 -6.83 6.62
CA SER A 85 -2.44 -5.77 7.43
C SER A 85 -3.97 -5.88 7.49
N VAL A 86 -4.62 -6.29 6.40
CA VAL A 86 -6.08 -6.57 6.34
C VAL A 86 -6.43 -7.81 7.17
N VAL A 87 -5.63 -8.87 7.11
CA VAL A 87 -5.83 -10.09 7.91
C VAL A 87 -5.63 -9.82 9.40
N ALA A 88 -4.77 -8.86 9.75
CA ALA A 88 -4.47 -8.47 11.13
C ALA A 88 -5.33 -7.30 11.65
N LEU A 89 -6.51 -7.04 11.06
CA LEU A 89 -7.40 -5.94 11.51
C LEU A 89 -7.84 -6.05 12.98
N ASP A 90 -7.86 -7.27 13.54
CA ASP A 90 -8.17 -7.53 14.94
C ASP A 90 -6.93 -7.78 15.80
N ASP A 91 -5.72 -7.65 15.23
CA ASP A 91 -4.44 -7.88 15.90
C ASP A 91 -3.46 -6.72 15.60
N PRO A 92 -3.68 -5.55 16.22
CA PRO A 92 -2.90 -4.35 15.95
C PRO A 92 -1.43 -4.49 16.38
N GLU A 93 -1.13 -5.32 17.39
CA GLU A 93 0.25 -5.57 17.84
C GLU A 93 1.05 -6.32 16.79
N LYS A 94 0.50 -7.40 16.24
CA LYS A 94 1.14 -8.16 15.15
C LYS A 94 1.33 -7.32 13.90
N GLN A 95 0.34 -6.48 13.56
CA GLN A 95 0.45 -5.55 12.45
C GLN A 95 1.60 -4.55 12.69
N SER A 96 1.64 -3.92 13.87
CA SER A 96 2.68 -2.96 14.26
C SER A 96 4.08 -3.56 14.19
N LEU A 97 4.27 -4.78 14.72
CA LEU A 97 5.56 -5.46 14.73
C LEU A 97 6.10 -5.70 13.30
N LYS A 98 5.25 -6.22 12.40
CA LYS A 98 5.62 -6.46 11.00
C LYS A 98 5.98 -5.17 10.26
N LEU A 99 5.17 -4.13 10.45
CA LEU A 99 5.37 -2.84 9.76
C LEU A 99 6.61 -2.09 10.29
N LYS A 100 6.91 -2.17 11.60
CA LYS A 100 8.14 -1.61 12.17
C LYS A 100 9.39 -2.31 11.62
N ALA A 101 9.37 -3.63 11.50
CA ALA A 101 10.47 -4.37 10.86
C ALA A 101 10.63 -3.97 9.38
N LEU A 102 9.52 -3.72 8.68
CA LEU A 102 9.54 -3.25 7.30
C LEU A 102 10.03 -1.79 7.19
N SER A 103 9.71 -0.94 8.17
CA SER A 103 10.19 0.45 8.28
C SER A 103 11.73 0.50 8.35
N GLN A 104 12.34 -0.33 9.19
CA GLN A 104 13.80 -0.42 9.32
C GLN A 104 14.48 -0.75 7.98
N LYS A 105 13.92 -1.68 7.21
CA LYS A 105 14.43 -2.01 5.87
C LYS A 105 14.33 -0.83 4.91
N HIS A 106 13.20 -0.14 4.88
CA HIS A 106 13.03 1.01 3.99
C HIS A 106 13.96 2.17 4.34
N ALA A 107 14.17 2.45 5.63
CA ALA A 107 15.03 3.54 6.09
C ALA A 107 16.53 3.23 5.87
N TYR A 108 16.98 2.05 6.30
CA TYR A 108 18.42 1.76 6.43
C TYR A 108 18.99 0.83 5.35
N GLU A 109 18.17 0.03 4.68
CA GLU A 109 18.63 -0.90 3.64
C GLU A 109 18.30 -0.38 2.24
N PHE A 110 17.07 0.11 2.05
CA PHE A 110 16.59 0.55 0.72
C PHE A 110 16.73 2.06 0.51
N HIS A 111 16.95 2.83 1.58
CA HIS A 111 17.09 4.29 1.56
C HIS A 111 15.97 4.99 0.78
N VAL A 112 14.74 4.51 0.93
CA VAL A 112 13.55 5.07 0.28
C VAL A 112 13.14 6.34 1.02
N ASP A 113 12.73 7.39 0.31
CA ASP A 113 12.15 8.57 0.96
C ASP A 113 10.76 8.26 1.54
N SER A 114 10.61 8.52 2.83
CA SER A 114 9.39 8.26 3.60
C SER A 114 8.13 8.97 3.07
N GLN A 115 8.27 10.08 2.32
CA GLN A 115 7.13 10.81 1.77
C GLN A 115 6.29 9.93 0.82
N TYR A 116 6.92 8.96 0.16
CA TYR A 116 6.27 8.13 -0.85
C TYR A 116 5.37 7.04 -0.29
N PHE A 117 5.45 6.72 1.01
CA PHE A 117 4.51 5.76 1.63
C PHE A 117 3.07 6.26 1.54
N LYS A 118 2.86 7.55 1.81
CA LYS A 118 1.53 8.17 1.73
C LYS A 118 1.03 8.21 0.29
N VAL A 119 1.90 8.52 -0.65
CA VAL A 119 1.57 8.59 -2.08
C VAL A 119 1.18 7.21 -2.62
N LEU A 120 1.95 6.17 -2.31
CA LEU A 120 1.64 4.80 -2.69
C LEU A 120 0.34 4.32 -2.03
N SER A 121 0.12 4.62 -0.74
CA SER A 121 -1.13 4.31 -0.04
C SER A 121 -2.35 4.95 -0.71
N ALA A 122 -2.24 6.19 -1.17
CA ALA A 122 -3.31 6.82 -1.94
C ALA A 122 -3.59 6.10 -3.26
N THR A 123 -2.54 5.67 -3.97
CA THR A 123 -2.69 4.86 -5.21
C THR A 123 -3.35 3.51 -4.92
N ILE A 124 -3.04 2.87 -3.79
CA ILE A 124 -3.69 1.63 -3.36
C ILE A 124 -5.18 1.86 -3.10
N LEU A 125 -5.54 2.93 -2.38
CA LEU A 125 -6.94 3.27 -2.11
C LEU A 125 -7.73 3.47 -3.40
N GLU A 126 -7.19 4.23 -4.35
CA GLU A 126 -7.82 4.41 -5.66
C GLU A 126 -8.02 3.08 -6.39
N GLN A 127 -7.02 2.20 -6.40
CA GLN A 127 -7.15 0.89 -7.04
C GLN A 127 -8.22 0.01 -6.38
N VAL A 128 -8.34 0.07 -5.05
CA VAL A 128 -9.38 -0.68 -4.32
C VAL A 128 -10.75 -0.09 -4.62
N ASP A 129 -10.87 1.24 -4.68
CA ASP A 129 -12.11 1.93 -5.03
C ASP A 129 -12.59 1.57 -6.44
N ASP A 130 -11.71 1.70 -7.43
CA ASP A 130 -11.97 1.36 -8.82
C ASP A 130 -12.37 -0.11 -8.99
N ALA A 131 -11.68 -1.03 -8.31
CA ALA A 131 -11.96 -2.46 -8.40
C ALA A 131 -13.33 -2.87 -7.80
N ASN A 132 -13.89 -2.03 -6.93
CA ASN A 132 -15.20 -2.25 -6.32
C ASN A 132 -16.32 -1.42 -6.99
N GLY A 133 -16.00 -0.62 -8.01
CA GLY A 133 -16.96 0.30 -8.64
C GLY A 133 -17.38 1.45 -7.72
N GLY A 134 -16.51 1.80 -6.75
CA GLY A 134 -16.76 2.77 -5.69
C GLY A 134 -17.02 2.10 -4.34
N LEU A 135 -16.25 2.49 -3.33
CA LEU A 135 -16.41 2.03 -1.95
C LEU A 135 -17.60 2.73 -1.27
N SER A 136 -18.20 2.03 -0.30
CA SER A 136 -19.11 2.68 0.64
C SER A 136 -18.39 3.71 1.51
N ALA A 137 -19.15 4.56 2.22
CA ALA A 137 -18.58 5.52 3.17
C ALA A 137 -17.73 4.83 4.26
N GLU A 138 -18.22 3.71 4.78
CA GLU A 138 -17.51 2.88 5.77
C GLU A 138 -16.26 2.23 5.16
N GLY A 139 -16.35 1.74 3.92
CA GLY A 139 -15.20 1.18 3.20
C GLY A 139 -14.11 2.22 3.02
N LYS A 140 -14.46 3.41 2.54
CA LYS A 140 -13.52 4.52 2.34
C LYS A 140 -12.88 4.97 3.66
N SER A 141 -13.69 5.20 4.69
CA SER A 141 -13.19 5.58 6.03
C SER A 141 -12.28 4.50 6.63
N GLY A 142 -12.67 3.22 6.52
CA GLY A 142 -11.89 2.09 7.02
C GLY A 142 -10.54 1.96 6.30
N TRP A 143 -10.53 2.06 4.98
CA TRP A 143 -9.29 2.02 4.20
C TRP A 143 -8.38 3.21 4.49
N GLU A 144 -8.93 4.42 4.58
CA GLU A 144 -8.17 5.62 4.94
C GLU A 144 -7.48 5.44 6.31
N LYS A 145 -8.18 4.90 7.32
CA LYS A 145 -7.60 4.60 8.63
C LYS A 145 -6.53 3.51 8.56
N LEU A 146 -6.80 2.40 7.88
CA LEU A 146 -5.86 1.30 7.74
C LEU A 146 -4.56 1.75 7.05
N LEU A 147 -4.69 2.44 5.92
CA LEU A 147 -3.56 2.92 5.14
C LEU A 147 -2.78 4.01 5.90
N SER A 148 -3.47 4.85 6.67
CA SER A 148 -2.79 5.81 7.55
C SER A 148 -1.99 5.11 8.65
N SER A 149 -2.57 4.07 9.28
CA SER A 149 -1.84 3.22 10.25
C SER A 149 -0.61 2.60 9.61
N ILE A 150 -0.73 2.08 8.38
CA ILE A 150 0.41 1.53 7.63
C ILE A 150 1.49 2.60 7.42
N CYS A 151 1.13 3.80 6.94
CA CYS A 151 2.08 4.88 6.72
C CYS A 151 2.79 5.31 8.02
N ILE A 152 2.04 5.51 9.11
CA ILE A 152 2.60 5.90 10.41
C ILE A 152 3.63 4.87 10.89
N HIS A 153 3.30 3.58 10.81
CA HIS A 153 4.21 2.51 11.23
C HIS A 153 5.43 2.37 10.29
N LEU A 154 5.25 2.53 8.98
CA LEU A 154 6.34 2.51 8.00
C LEU A 154 7.30 3.69 8.15
N LYS A 155 6.85 4.81 8.75
CA LYS A 155 7.70 5.96 9.07
C LYS A 155 8.41 5.85 10.42
N SER A 156 8.13 4.84 11.23
CA SER A 156 8.66 4.77 12.62
C SER A 156 10.19 4.67 12.76
N ALA A 157 10.91 4.30 11.70
CA ALA A 157 12.37 4.22 11.68
C ALA A 157 13.06 5.45 11.06
N TYR A 158 12.28 6.41 10.55
CA TYR A 158 12.74 7.68 9.95
C TYR A 158 12.72 8.79 10.99
#